data_AF-A0A0B2RJ96-F1
#
_entry.id   AF-A0A0B2RJ96-F1
#
_cell.length_a   1.000
_cell.length_b   1.000
_cell.length_c   1.000
_cell.angle_alpha   90.00
_cell.angle_beta   90.00
_cell.angle_gamma   90.00
#
_symmetry.space_group_name_H-M   'P 1'
#
loop_
_entity.id
_entity.type
_entity.pdbx_description
1 polymer ?
#
loop_
_entity_poly.entity_id
_entity_poly.type
_entity_poly.pdbx_seq_one_letter_code
_entity_poly.pdbx_strand_id
1 'polypeptide(L)'
;LPVLDGKNYDQWVVRMEAILDFHEIIGIVKEGISQKEKDDATIMKKDFKAKCLLHQCVDLVVFEKIAKASTAKEAWKILQKAFRNTRKTKKVKLQSLRRQYELLSMSDQETVVDYFNRMQLLVNSM
;
A
#
# COMPACT_ATOMS: atom_id res chain seq x y z
N LEU A 1 -8.55 15.41 5.68
CA LEU A 1 -8.66 14.03 5.16
C LEU A 1 -7.31 13.32 5.31
N PRO A 2 -7.25 11.99 5.55
CA PRO A 2 -5.98 11.27 5.68
C PRO A 2 -5.24 11.26 4.35
N VAL A 3 -3.94 11.56 4.35
CA VAL A 3 -3.13 11.57 3.11
C VAL A 3 -2.25 10.33 3.07
N LEU A 4 -2.34 9.56 1.99
CA LEU A 4 -1.45 8.43 1.71
C LEU A 4 -0.22 8.93 0.95
N ASP A 5 0.93 8.88 1.61
CA ASP A 5 2.26 9.27 1.12
C ASP A 5 3.17 8.05 0.85
N GLY A 6 2.57 6.86 0.82
CA GLY A 6 3.28 5.58 0.70
C GLY A 6 3.76 4.98 2.03
N LYS A 7 3.54 5.64 3.16
CA LYS A 7 3.75 5.09 4.51
C LYS A 7 2.41 4.81 5.20
N ASN A 8 2.46 4.06 6.29
CA ASN A 8 1.31 3.82 7.20
C ASN A 8 -0.01 3.38 6.52
N TYR A 9 0.08 2.63 5.42
CA TYR A 9 -1.07 2.23 4.60
C TYR A 9 -2.23 1.62 5.42
N ASP A 10 -1.94 0.74 6.39
CA ASP A 10 -2.99 0.12 7.20
C ASP A 10 -3.76 1.13 8.06
N GLN A 11 -3.09 2.15 8.60
CA GLN A 11 -3.74 3.22 9.36
C GLN A 11 -4.53 4.14 8.42
N TRP A 12 -4.00 4.40 7.23
CA TRP A 12 -4.71 5.17 6.21
C TRP A 12 -5.99 4.45 5.76
N VAL A 13 -5.94 3.13 5.55
CA VAL A 13 -7.10 2.30 5.17
C VAL A 13 -8.20 2.44 6.22
N VAL A 14 -7.88 2.26 7.51
CA VAL A 14 -8.88 2.38 8.59
C VAL A 14 -9.55 3.75 8.60
N ARG A 15 -8.76 4.83 8.46
CA ARG A 15 -9.30 6.20 8.41
C ARG A 15 -10.13 6.45 7.15
N MET A 16 -9.70 5.93 6.01
CA MET A 16 -10.38 6.11 4.73
C MET A 16 -11.69 5.33 4.69
N GLU A 17 -11.71 4.10 5.20
CA GLU A 17 -12.94 3.29 5.31
C GLU A 17 -13.98 4.01 6.18
N ALA A 18 -13.59 4.56 7.34
CA ALA A 18 -14.50 5.34 8.18
C ALA A 18 -15.13 6.55 7.45
N ILE A 19 -14.38 7.22 6.58
CA ILE A 19 -14.88 8.35 5.77
C ILE A 19 -15.86 7.85 4.70
N LEU A 20 -15.54 6.74 4.03
CA LEU A 20 -16.41 6.15 3.01
C LEU A 20 -17.70 5.59 3.62
N ASP A 21 -17.63 5.03 4.82
CA ASP A 21 -18.77 4.58 5.62
C ASP A 21 -19.67 5.75 6.00
N PHE A 22 -19.11 6.83 6.54
CA PHE A 22 -19.85 8.06 6.86
C PHE A 22 -20.58 8.65 5.65
N HIS A 23 -20.02 8.49 4.45
CA HIS A 23 -20.63 8.94 3.21
C HIS A 23 -21.54 7.91 2.53
N GLU A 24 -21.73 6.72 3.12
CA GLU A 24 -22.56 5.62 2.60
C GLU A 24 -22.16 5.16 1.19
N ILE A 25 -20.86 5.13 0.92
CA ILE A 25 -20.28 4.81 -0.40
C ILE A 25 -19.24 3.68 -0.35
N ILE A 26 -19.00 3.08 0.82
CA ILE A 26 -18.03 1.98 0.96
C ILE A 26 -18.37 0.78 0.05
N GLY A 27 -19.66 0.49 -0.13
CA GLY A 27 -20.14 -0.60 -0.99
C GLY A 27 -19.68 -0.43 -2.43
N ILE A 28 -19.75 0.79 -2.97
CA ILE A 28 -19.29 1.09 -4.34
C ILE A 28 -17.78 0.89 -4.47
N VAL A 29 -17.01 1.25 -3.45
CA VAL A 29 -15.54 1.09 -3.47
C VAL A 29 -15.13 -0.38 -3.37
N LYS A 30 -15.83 -1.19 -2.55
CA LYS A 30 -15.49 -2.60 -2.31
C LYS A 30 -16.09 -3.54 -3.38
N GLU A 31 -17.39 -3.41 -3.62
CA GLU A 31 -18.19 -4.30 -4.47
C GLU A 31 -18.24 -3.80 -5.92
N GLY A 32 -18.13 -2.49 -6.14
CA GLY A 32 -18.12 -1.89 -7.47
C GLY A 32 -19.51 -1.70 -8.03
N ILE A 33 -19.55 -1.14 -9.25
CA ILE A 33 -20.78 -0.91 -9.99
C ILE A 33 -20.91 -2.00 -11.04
N SER A 34 -22.06 -2.67 -11.09
CA SER A 34 -22.41 -3.63 -12.14
C SER A 34 -22.75 -2.92 -13.44
N GLN A 35 -22.77 -3.66 -14.56
CA GLN A 35 -23.05 -3.07 -15.87
C GLN A 35 -24.47 -2.46 -15.95
N LYS A 36 -25.45 -3.04 -15.24
CA LYS A 36 -26.83 -2.53 -15.20
C LYS A 36 -26.96 -1.24 -14.40
N GLU A 37 -26.08 -1.03 -13.43
CA GLU A 37 -26.08 0.14 -12.54
C GLU A 37 -25.34 1.34 -13.13
N LYS A 38 -24.58 1.16 -14.22
CA LYS A 38 -23.88 2.26 -14.89
C LYS A 38 -24.82 3.30 -15.51
N ASP A 39 -26.03 2.87 -15.86
CA ASP A 39 -27.06 3.76 -16.41
C ASP A 39 -27.81 4.53 -15.31
N ASP A 40 -27.61 4.14 -14.03
CA ASP A 40 -28.18 4.86 -12.88
C ASP A 40 -27.27 6.05 -12.50
N ALA A 41 -27.76 7.25 -12.79
CA ALA A 41 -27.09 8.50 -12.49
C ALA A 41 -26.78 8.68 -10.98
N THR A 42 -27.59 8.12 -10.09
CA THR A 42 -27.40 8.20 -8.63
C THR A 42 -26.20 7.35 -8.22
N ILE A 43 -26.09 6.14 -8.75
CA ILE A 43 -24.97 5.23 -8.47
C ILE A 43 -23.68 5.81 -9.04
N MET A 44 -23.71 6.31 -10.28
CA MET A 44 -22.56 6.98 -10.90
C MET A 44 -22.12 8.21 -10.11
N LYS A 45 -23.04 9.03 -9.60
CA LYS A 45 -22.71 10.17 -8.73
C LYS A 45 -22.01 9.73 -7.45
N LYS A 46 -22.42 8.61 -6.86
CA LYS A 46 -21.76 8.06 -5.67
C LYS A 46 -20.36 7.51 -5.99
N ASP A 47 -20.14 6.89 -7.16
CA ASP A 47 -18.79 6.48 -7.61
C ASP A 47 -17.87 7.67 -7.85
N PHE A 48 -18.34 8.72 -8.52
CA PHE A 48 -17.57 9.95 -8.68
C PHE A 48 -17.24 10.58 -7.34
N LYS A 49 -18.19 10.62 -6.39
CA LYS A 49 -17.93 11.10 -5.03
C LYS A 49 -16.83 10.28 -4.34
N ALA A 50 -16.91 8.95 -4.41
CA ALA A 50 -15.91 8.06 -3.84
C ALA A 50 -14.53 8.27 -4.47
N LYS A 51 -14.47 8.40 -5.80
CA LYS A 51 -13.23 8.66 -6.54
C LYS A 51 -12.61 10.01 -6.18
N CYS A 52 -13.42 11.07 -6.07
CA CYS A 52 -12.97 12.39 -5.61
C CYS A 52 -12.37 12.32 -4.20
N LEU A 53 -13.02 11.61 -3.28
CA LEU A 53 -12.49 11.41 -1.92
C LEU A 53 -11.16 10.65 -1.95
N LEU A 54 -11.04 9.60 -2.76
CA LEU A 54 -9.77 8.88 -2.92
C LEU A 54 -8.67 9.78 -3.47
N HIS A 55 -8.96 10.64 -4.45
CA HIS A 55 -7.99 11.61 -4.97
C HIS A 55 -7.56 12.64 -3.92
N GLN A 56 -8.46 13.08 -3.04
CA GLN A 56 -8.14 14.04 -1.98
C GLN A 56 -7.34 13.40 -0.82
N CYS A 57 -7.40 12.08 -0.69
CA CYS A 57 -6.77 11.34 0.40
C CYS A 57 -5.40 10.76 0.02
N VAL A 58 -4.79 11.21 -1.08
CA VAL A 58 -3.48 10.74 -1.56
C VAL A 58 -2.58 11.92 -1.86
N ASP A 59 -1.26 11.74 -1.77
CA ASP A 59 -0.31 12.73 -2.27
C ASP A 59 -0.22 12.71 -3.81
N LEU A 60 0.58 13.61 -4.39
CA LEU A 60 0.73 13.70 -5.85
C LEU A 60 1.32 12.42 -6.47
N VAL A 61 2.29 11.80 -5.82
CA VAL A 61 2.96 10.59 -6.34
C VAL A 61 2.02 9.39 -6.34
N VAL A 62 1.18 9.27 -5.32
CA VAL A 62 0.17 8.22 -5.21
C VAL A 62 -1.03 8.53 -6.11
N PHE A 63 -1.39 9.80 -6.28
CA PHE A 63 -2.42 10.25 -7.23
C PHE A 63 -2.12 9.79 -8.65
N GLU A 64 -0.89 9.96 -9.14
CA GLU A 64 -0.50 9.53 -10.49
C GLU A 64 -0.78 8.05 -10.75
N LYS A 65 -0.67 7.21 -9.71
CA LYS A 65 -0.95 5.76 -9.83
C LYS A 65 -2.44 5.48 -10.06
N ILE A 66 -3.34 6.28 -9.49
CA ILE A 66 -4.79 6.09 -9.58
C ILE A 66 -5.47 7.01 -10.60
N ALA A 67 -4.75 7.98 -11.17
CA ALA A 67 -5.31 8.99 -12.08
C ALA A 67 -6.04 8.40 -13.28
N LYS A 68 -5.57 7.25 -13.80
CA LYS A 68 -6.19 6.55 -14.93
C LYS A 68 -7.31 5.58 -14.56
N ALA A 69 -7.58 5.40 -13.26
CA ALA A 69 -8.68 4.53 -12.82
C ALA A 69 -10.00 5.10 -13.32
N SER A 70 -10.85 4.25 -13.90
CA SER A 70 -12.16 4.66 -14.42
C SER A 70 -13.18 4.77 -13.29
N THR A 71 -13.11 3.88 -12.29
CA THR A 71 -14.05 3.79 -11.16
C THR A 71 -13.35 3.95 -9.81
N ALA A 72 -14.09 4.26 -8.75
CA ALA A 72 -13.55 4.32 -7.39
C ALA A 72 -13.02 2.95 -6.93
N LYS A 73 -13.69 1.84 -7.32
CA LYS A 73 -13.23 0.47 -7.06
C LYS A 73 -11.88 0.19 -7.70
N GLU A 74 -11.68 0.61 -8.94
CA GLU A 74 -10.42 0.42 -9.64
C GLU A 74 -9.29 1.20 -8.95
N ALA A 75 -9.54 2.47 -8.60
CA ALA A 75 -8.59 3.28 -7.83
C ALA A 75 -8.21 2.61 -6.51
N TRP A 76 -9.20 2.12 -5.75
CA TRP A 76 -8.98 1.41 -4.49
C TRP A 76 -8.17 0.13 -4.66
N LYS A 77 -8.44 -0.67 -5.70
CA LYS A 77 -7.67 -1.87 -6.02
C LYS A 77 -6.21 -1.55 -6.36
N ILE A 78 -5.96 -0.48 -7.11
CA ILE A 78 -4.60 -0.03 -7.44
C ILE A 78 -3.85 0.32 -6.15
N LEU A 79 -4.46 1.08 -5.24
CA LEU A 79 -3.87 1.41 -3.94
C LEU A 79 -3.56 0.15 -3.11
N GLN A 80 -4.51 -0.80 -3.04
CA GLN A 80 -4.28 -2.08 -2.36
C GLN A 80 -3.09 -2.83 -2.96
N LYS A 81 -3.04 -2.97 -4.29
CA LYS A 81 -1.94 -3.68 -4.96
C LYS A 81 -0.59 -3.01 -4.72
N ALA A 82 -0.55 -1.67 -4.75
CA ALA A 82 0.67 -0.89 -4.60
C ALA A 82 1.22 -0.93 -3.17
N PHE A 83 0.38 -0.90 -2.14
CA PHE A 83 0.85 -0.69 -0.75
C PHE A 83 0.66 -1.89 0.18
N ARG A 84 -0.35 -2.75 -0.05
CA ARG A 84 -0.57 -3.95 0.77
C ARG A 84 0.55 -4.97 0.62
N ASN A 85 1.05 -5.14 -0.61
CA ASN A 85 2.15 -6.07 -0.90
C ASN A 85 3.50 -5.52 -0.43
N THR A 86 3.70 -4.20 -0.51
CA THR A 86 4.95 -3.55 -0.11
C THR A 86 5.29 -3.79 1.35
N ARG A 87 4.30 -3.82 2.26
CA ARG A 87 4.53 -4.17 3.67
C ARG A 87 4.87 -5.66 3.85
N LYS A 88 4.15 -6.58 3.19
CA LYS A 88 4.45 -8.02 3.25
C LYS A 88 5.87 -8.30 2.75
N THR A 89 6.24 -7.75 1.61
CA THR A 89 7.57 -7.90 1.04
C THR A 89 8.65 -7.29 1.93
N LYS A 90 8.42 -6.10 2.51
CA LYS A 90 9.34 -5.50 3.50
C LYS A 90 9.52 -6.37 4.74
N LYS A 91 8.42 -6.92 5.30
CA LYS A 91 8.50 -7.83 6.45
C LYS A 91 9.25 -9.12 6.12
N VAL A 92 8.95 -9.74 4.99
CA VAL A 92 9.64 -10.96 4.54
C VAL A 92 11.13 -10.70 4.29
N LYS A 93 11.48 -9.57 3.67
CA LYS A 93 12.87 -9.15 3.46
C LYS A 93 13.59 -8.95 4.80
N LEU A 94 12.98 -8.24 5.74
CA LEU A 94 13.55 -8.03 7.07
C LEU A 94 13.74 -9.34 7.83
N GLN A 95 12.78 -10.26 7.78
CA GLN A 95 12.91 -11.59 8.41
C GLN A 95 14.01 -12.44 7.77
N SER A 96 14.15 -12.38 6.44
CA SER A 96 15.25 -13.04 5.73
C SER A 96 16.60 -12.49 6.17
N LEU A 97 16.74 -11.16 6.29
CA LEU A 97 17.97 -10.52 6.75
C LEU A 97 18.30 -10.87 8.21
N ARG A 98 17.29 -10.88 9.10
CA ARG A 98 17.47 -11.32 10.50
C ARG A 98 17.97 -12.76 10.58
N ARG A 99 17.37 -13.66 9.81
CA ARG A 99 17.83 -15.05 9.73
C ARG A 99 19.26 -15.16 9.20
N GLN A 100 19.63 -14.37 8.19
CA GLN A 100 21.01 -14.32 7.69
C GLN A 100 21.98 -13.83 8.77
N TYR A 101 21.55 -12.89 9.61
CA TYR A 101 22.36 -12.35 10.71
C TYR A 101 22.52 -13.38 11.84
N GLU A 102 21.44 -14.05 12.22
CA GLU A 102 21.46 -15.13 13.23
C GLU A 102 22.34 -16.30 12.80
N LEU A 103 22.41 -16.60 11.51
CA LEU A 103 23.26 -17.64 10.93
C LEU A 103 24.67 -17.15 10.55
N LEU A 104 24.99 -15.87 10.80
CA LEU A 104 26.26 -15.28 10.39
C LEU A 104 27.40 -15.77 11.28
N SER A 105 28.21 -16.70 10.78
CA SER A 105 29.46 -17.14 11.40
C SER A 105 30.67 -16.73 10.57
N MET A 106 31.81 -16.53 11.25
CA MET A 106 33.10 -16.29 10.59
C MET A 106 33.64 -17.61 10.04
N SER A 107 34.23 -17.59 8.84
CA SER A 107 34.89 -18.75 8.24
C SER A 107 36.36 -18.86 8.68
N ASP A 108 36.91 -20.07 8.69
CA ASP A 108 38.32 -20.32 9.03
C ASP A 108 39.31 -19.64 8.07
N GLN A 109 38.87 -19.32 6.85
CA GLN A 109 39.66 -18.64 5.81
C GLN A 109 39.39 -17.13 5.71
N GLU A 110 38.46 -16.61 6.51
CA GLU A 110 38.05 -15.20 6.48
C GLU A 110 38.87 -14.37 7.47
N THR A 111 39.23 -13.14 7.10
CA THR A 111 39.87 -12.22 8.06
C THR A 111 38.83 -11.56 8.95
N VAL A 112 39.23 -11.10 10.15
CA VAL A 112 38.32 -10.37 11.06
C VAL A 112 37.72 -9.13 10.39
N VAL A 113 38.48 -8.47 9.52
CA VAL A 113 38.04 -7.27 8.78
C VAL A 113 36.96 -7.63 7.75
N ASP A 114 37.14 -8.72 7.01
CA ASP A 114 36.16 -9.18 6.03
C ASP A 114 34.83 -9.58 6.69
N TYR A 115 34.92 -10.29 7.82
CA TYR A 115 33.76 -10.67 8.61
C TYR A 115 33.00 -9.45 9.14
N PHE A 116 33.73 -8.48 9.70
CA PHE A 116 33.15 -7.23 10.20
C PHE A 116 32.45 -6.45 9.07
N ASN A 117 33.08 -6.34 7.90
CA ASN A 117 32.50 -5.69 6.73
C ASN A 117 31.20 -6.38 6.29
N ARG A 118 31.18 -7.72 6.24
CA ARG A 118 29.95 -8.48 5.93
C ARG A 118 28.85 -8.25 6.95
N MET A 119 29.17 -8.29 8.24
CA MET A 119 28.22 -8.00 9.31
C MET A 119 27.64 -6.60 9.15
N GLN A 120 28.49 -5.60 8.93
CA GLN A 120 28.09 -4.21 8.77
C GLN A 120 27.18 -4.02 7.53
N LEU A 121 27.52 -4.64 6.40
CA LEU A 121 26.68 -4.62 5.19
C LEU A 121 25.30 -5.23 5.44
N LEU A 122 25.24 -6.33 6.20
CA LEU A 122 23.98 -7.00 6.51
C LEU A 122 23.10 -6.16 7.45
N VAL A 123 23.69 -5.56 8.49
CA VAL A 123 22.99 -4.67 9.43
C VAL A 123 22.49 -3.41 8.70
N ASN A 124 23.30 -2.83 7.82
CA ASN A 124 22.91 -1.67 7.01
C ASN A 124 21.79 -1.97 6.00
N SER A 125 21.58 -3.24 5.66
CA SER A 125 20.56 -3.67 4.71
C SER A 125 19.21 -3.98 5.36
N MET A 126 19.13 -4.02 6.70
CA MET A 126 17.90 -4.21 7.49
C MET A 126 17.05 -2.96 7.57
#